data_AF-A0AAU2SC84-F1
#
_entry.id   AF-A0AAU2SC84-F1
#
_cell.length_a   1.000
_cell.length_b   1.000
_cell.length_c   1.000
_cell.angle_alpha   90.00
_cell.angle_beta   90.00
_cell.angle_gamma   90.00
#
_symmetry.space_group_name_H-M   'P 1'
#
loop_
_entity.id
_entity.type
_entity.pdbx_description
1 polymer ?
#
loop_
_entity_poly.entity_id
_entity_poly.type
_entity_poly.pdbx_seq_one_letter_code
_entity_poly.pdbx_strand_id
1 'polypeptide(L)'
;MTRPALRMCARCERTTEEPVLVHEVHAPTGPGFNVYACPDCAAHYPPPTDVLDIIDSRTRHRSRLTLRVYKLDTDGTVTEDRGKVEILAGGRAEPLPRTSAYPSCACPRCRTRR
;
A
#
# COMPACT_ATOMS: atom_id res chain seq x y z
N MET A 1 -11.84 41.89 -10.29
CA MET A 1 -10.89 41.73 -9.17
C MET A 1 -11.08 40.35 -8.58
N THR A 2 -10.07 39.49 -8.66
CA THR A 2 -10.10 38.15 -8.05
C THR A 2 -9.82 38.32 -6.56
N ARG A 3 -10.70 37.80 -5.69
CA ARG A 3 -10.52 37.88 -4.24
C ARG A 3 -9.27 37.07 -3.84
N PRO A 4 -8.39 37.60 -2.97
CA PRO A 4 -7.21 36.84 -2.53
C PRO A 4 -7.63 35.55 -1.82
N ALA A 5 -6.87 34.49 -2.02
CA ALA A 5 -7.10 33.20 -1.42
C ALA A 5 -6.67 33.21 0.06
N LEU A 6 -7.44 33.91 0.90
CA LEU A 6 -7.15 33.99 2.33
C LEU A 6 -7.25 32.60 2.98
N ARG A 7 -6.19 32.19 3.68
CA ARG A 7 -6.17 30.96 4.51
C ARG A 7 -5.49 31.23 5.83
N MET A 8 -5.90 30.52 6.86
CA MET A 8 -5.17 30.47 8.13
C MET A 8 -3.95 29.56 7.98
N CYS A 9 -2.77 30.02 8.39
CA CYS A 9 -1.57 29.20 8.42
C CYS A 9 -1.69 28.12 9.51
N ALA A 10 -1.49 26.85 9.17
CA ALA A 10 -1.57 25.74 10.11
C ALA A 10 -0.46 25.71 11.18
N ARG A 11 0.60 26.55 11.04
CA ARG A 11 1.72 26.62 12.00
C ARG A 11 1.63 27.81 12.95
N CYS A 12 1.49 29.02 12.41
CA CYS A 12 1.47 30.25 13.22
C CYS A 12 0.06 30.80 13.45
N GLU A 13 -0.97 30.15 12.91
CA GLU A 13 -2.40 30.48 13.08
C GLU A 13 -2.81 31.87 12.60
N ARG A 14 -1.92 32.60 11.91
CA ARG A 14 -2.22 33.88 11.27
C ARG A 14 -2.81 33.68 9.88
N THR A 15 -3.74 34.54 9.50
CA THR A 15 -4.28 34.58 8.13
C THR A 15 -3.22 35.09 7.15
N THR A 16 -3.12 34.45 5.99
CA THR A 16 -2.22 34.81 4.90
C THR A 16 -3.00 34.95 3.60
N GLU A 17 -2.57 35.91 2.77
CA GLU A 17 -3.05 36.10 1.39
C GLU A 17 -2.27 35.25 0.37
N GLU A 18 -1.14 34.67 0.80
CA GLU A 18 -0.24 33.84 -0.01
C GLU A 18 -0.12 32.43 0.59
N PRO A 19 -1.20 31.62 0.56
CA PRO A 19 -1.17 30.28 1.14
C PRO A 19 -0.32 29.32 0.30
N VAL A 20 0.68 28.71 0.94
CA VAL A 20 1.47 27.61 0.39
C VAL A 20 0.86 26.28 0.82
N LEU A 21 0.56 25.39 -0.13
CA LEU A 21 0.10 24.03 0.16
C LEU A 21 1.27 23.22 0.74
N VAL A 22 1.10 22.71 1.96
CA VAL A 22 2.15 21.94 2.65
C VAL A 22 1.78 20.48 2.86
N HIS A 23 0.49 20.14 2.84
CA HIS A 23 0.04 18.76 2.95
C HIS A 23 -1.37 18.57 2.39
N GLU A 24 -1.65 17.38 1.87
CA GLU A 24 -2.97 16.94 1.44
C GLU A 24 -3.41 15.78 2.33
N VAL A 25 -4.50 15.97 3.07
CA VAL A 25 -5.04 14.94 3.95
C VAL A 25 -5.99 14.07 3.14
N HIS A 26 -5.61 12.82 2.94
CA HIS A 26 -6.49 11.79 2.37
C HIS A 26 -7.20 11.05 3.50
N ALA A 27 -8.53 11.02 3.48
CA ALA A 27 -9.33 10.31 4.48
C ALA A 27 -9.97 9.06 3.85
N PRO A 28 -9.98 7.91 4.55
CA PRO A 28 -10.70 6.72 4.09
C PRO A 28 -12.23 6.90 4.13
N THR A 29 -12.71 7.86 4.92
CA THR A 29 -14.12 8.24 5.03
C THR A 29 -14.24 9.76 5.16
N GLY A 30 -15.13 10.37 4.37
CA GLY A 30 -15.28 11.84 4.29
C GLY A 30 -14.34 12.50 3.28
N PRO A 31 -14.47 13.82 3.04
CA PRO A 31 -13.62 14.52 2.09
C PRO A 31 -12.21 14.68 2.66
N GLY A 32 -11.22 14.46 1.79
CA GLY A 32 -9.88 14.94 2.05
C GLY A 32 -9.85 16.48 2.11
N PHE A 33 -8.80 17.04 2.70
CA PHE A 33 -8.63 18.49 2.76
C PHE A 33 -7.17 18.92 2.66
N ASN A 34 -6.98 20.14 2.19
CA ASN A 34 -5.66 20.73 1.95
C ASN A 34 -5.22 21.55 3.16
N VAL A 35 -3.97 21.36 3.58
CA VAL A 35 -3.32 22.09 4.68
C VAL A 35 -2.40 23.14 4.10
N TYR A 36 -2.57 24.38 4.54
CA TYR A 36 -1.81 25.54 4.05
C TYR A 36 -0.95 26.16 5.15
N ALA A 37 0.18 26.75 4.75
CA ALA A 37 1.04 27.57 5.59
C ALA A 37 1.37 28.91 4.92
N CYS A 38 1.75 29.93 5.69
CA CYS A 38 2.34 31.14 5.11
C CYS A 38 3.76 30.85 4.57
N PRO A 39 4.31 31.69 3.67
CA PRO A 39 5.61 31.46 3.06
C PRO A 39 6.74 31.23 4.08
N ASP A 40 6.79 32.04 5.15
CA ASP A 40 7.79 31.90 6.22
C ASP A 40 7.72 30.56 6.96
N CYS A 41 6.51 30.01 7.11
CA CYS A 41 6.29 28.77 7.82
C CYS A 41 6.45 27.53 6.94
N ALA A 42 6.26 27.67 5.61
CA ALA A 42 6.25 26.55 4.67
C ALA A 42 7.56 25.75 4.68
N ALA A 43 8.71 26.43 4.81
CA ALA A 43 10.04 25.80 4.84
C ALA A 43 10.25 24.81 6.00
N HIS A 44 9.39 24.84 7.02
CA HIS A 44 9.49 23.92 8.15
C HIS A 44 8.69 22.63 7.97
N TYR A 45 7.89 22.53 6.91
CA TYR A 45 7.19 21.30 6.57
C TYR A 45 8.09 20.42 5.70
N PRO A 46 8.00 19.08 5.82
CA PRO A 46 8.68 18.20 4.89
C PRO A 46 8.19 18.48 3.46
N PRO A 47 9.06 18.34 2.44
CA PRO A 47 8.64 18.47 1.06
C PRO A 47 7.53 17.45 0.75
N PRO A 48 6.54 17.81 -0.09
CA PRO A 48 5.52 16.86 -0.54
C PRO A 48 6.21 15.63 -1.12
N THR A 49 5.85 14.46 -0.62
CA THR A 49 6.38 13.20 -1.15
C THR A 49 5.70 12.93 -2.49
N ASP A 50 6.49 12.76 -3.55
CA ASP A 50 5.94 12.40 -4.85
C ASP A 50 5.37 10.96 -4.79
N VAL A 51 4.21 10.76 -5.41
CA VAL A 51 3.54 9.45 -5.43
C VAL A 51 4.42 8.39 -6.13
N LEU A 52 5.17 8.79 -7.16
CA LEU A 52 6.12 7.94 -7.86
C LEU A 52 7.28 7.54 -6.95
N ASP A 53 7.78 8.45 -6.10
CA ASP A 53 8.82 8.13 -5.10
C ASP A 53 8.32 7.11 -4.07
N ILE A 54 7.04 7.16 -3.68
CA ILE A 54 6.43 6.17 -2.79
C ILE A 54 6.33 4.81 -3.48
N ILE A 55 5.97 4.78 -4.77
CA ILE A 55 5.89 3.53 -5.54
C ILE A 55 7.30 2.94 -5.72
N ASP A 56 8.29 3.76 -6.05
CA ASP A 56 9.68 3.34 -6.25
C ASP A 56 10.35 2.91 -4.94
N SER A 57 10.04 3.54 -3.81
CA SER A 57 10.50 3.06 -2.50
C SER A 57 9.85 1.71 -2.13
N ARG A 58 8.57 1.48 -2.48
CA ARG A 58 7.93 0.17 -2.33
C ARG A 58 8.49 -0.91 -3.24
N THR A 59 8.96 -0.58 -4.44
CA THR A 59 9.67 -1.55 -5.29
C THR A 59 11.10 -1.84 -4.80
N ARG A 60 11.73 -0.88 -4.09
CA ARG A 60 13.03 -1.09 -3.42
C ARG A 60 12.92 -1.96 -2.17
N HIS A 61 11.81 -1.88 -1.44
CA HIS A 61 11.49 -2.86 -0.41
C HIS A 61 11.07 -4.17 -1.06
N ARG A 62 12.07 -5.00 -1.41
CA ARG A 62 11.85 -6.40 -1.79
C ARG A 62 11.13 -7.09 -0.63
N SER A 63 9.80 -7.12 -0.66
CA SER A 63 8.99 -7.85 0.30
C SER A 63 9.37 -9.32 0.16
N ARG A 64 10.15 -9.82 1.10
CA ARG A 64 10.51 -11.24 1.20
C ARG A 64 9.40 -11.91 2.00
N LEU A 65 8.49 -12.59 1.32
CA LEU A 65 7.55 -13.47 1.99
C LEU A 65 8.17 -14.87 2.09
N THR A 66 8.19 -15.44 3.29
CA THR A 66 8.57 -16.83 3.51
C THR A 66 7.32 -17.64 3.74
N LEU A 67 7.01 -18.57 2.84
CA LEU A 67 5.95 -19.53 3.03
C LEU A 67 6.56 -20.87 3.47
N ARG A 68 6.07 -21.45 4.57
CA ARG A 68 6.43 -22.80 5.00
C ARG A 68 5.30 -23.75 4.61
N VAL A 69 5.62 -24.82 3.88
CA VAL A 69 4.61 -25.74 3.34
C VAL A 69 4.61 -27.02 4.16
N TYR A 70 3.48 -27.32 4.78
CA TYR A 70 3.29 -28.55 5.55
C TYR A 70 2.20 -29.42 4.92
N LYS A 71 2.35 -30.74 5.04
CA LYS A 71 1.24 -31.69 4.88
C LYS A 71 0.71 -32.03 6.26
N LEU A 72 -0.61 -31.95 6.43
CA LEU A 72 -1.29 -32.29 7.67
C LEU A 72 -2.15 -33.54 7.47
N ASP A 73 -2.40 -34.29 8.54
CA ASP A 73 -3.47 -35.29 8.58
C ASP A 73 -4.83 -34.66 8.97
N THR A 74 -5.84 -35.51 9.16
CA THR A 74 -7.20 -35.09 9.53
C THR A 74 -7.29 -34.49 10.93
N ASP A 75 -6.33 -34.76 11.80
CA ASP A 75 -6.27 -34.28 13.18
C ASP A 75 -5.41 -32.99 13.29
N GLY A 76 -4.87 -32.51 12.16
CA GLY A 76 -4.05 -31.31 12.09
C GLY A 76 -2.58 -31.55 12.44
N THR A 77 -2.14 -32.80 12.57
CA THR A 77 -0.74 -33.13 12.85
C THR A 77 0.10 -33.03 11.57
N VAL A 78 1.27 -32.40 11.67
CA VAL A 78 2.21 -32.30 10.54
C VAL A 78 2.77 -33.69 10.22
N THR A 79 2.46 -34.18 9.03
CA THR A 79 2.95 -35.48 8.52
C THR A 79 4.13 -35.33 7.57
N GLU A 80 4.35 -34.13 7.03
CA GLU A 80 5.46 -33.83 6.11
C GLU A 80 5.78 -32.33 6.15
N ASP A 81 7.06 -31.95 6.27
CA ASP A 81 7.53 -30.59 5.99
C ASP A 81 8.10 -30.57 4.57
N ARG A 82 7.45 -29.80 3.69
CA ARG A 82 7.82 -29.66 2.28
C ARG A 82 8.76 -28.48 2.02
N GLY A 83 9.28 -27.89 3.08
CA GLY A 83 10.32 -26.88 3.03
C GLY A 83 9.81 -25.45 2.93
N LYS A 84 10.80 -24.55 2.78
CA LYS A 84 10.64 -23.09 2.83
C LYS A 84 10.64 -22.53 1.40
N VAL A 85 9.56 -21.84 1.03
CA VAL A 85 9.45 -21.10 -0.23
C VAL A 85 9.70 -19.63 0.03
N GLU A 86 10.73 -19.06 -0.59
CA GLU A 86 10.98 -17.62 -0.57
C GLU A 86 10.34 -16.96 -1.79
N ILE A 87 9.34 -16.11 -1.55
CA ILE A 87 8.68 -15.33 -2.59
C ILE A 87 9.23 -13.92 -2.54
N LEU A 88 9.91 -13.53 -3.63
CA LEU A 88 10.36 -12.17 -3.84
C LEU A 88 9.29 -11.41 -4.63
N ALA A 89 8.62 -10.44 -4.01
CA ALA A 89 7.76 -9.53 -4.76
C ALA A 89 8.65 -8.61 -5.62
N GLY A 90 8.59 -8.76 -6.95
CA GLY A 90 9.28 -7.88 -7.90
C GLY A 90 10.16 -8.57 -8.96
N GLY A 91 10.33 -9.89 -8.90
CA GLY A 91 10.89 -10.64 -10.04
C GLY A 91 9.84 -10.78 -11.15
N ARG A 92 10.25 -10.73 -12.42
CA ARG A 92 9.47 -11.29 -13.54
C ARG A 92 9.38 -12.81 -13.36
N ALA A 93 8.64 -13.26 -12.35
CA ALA A 93 8.13 -14.60 -12.32
C ALA A 93 6.99 -14.65 -13.36
N GLU A 94 6.97 -15.72 -14.14
CA GLU A 94 5.86 -16.06 -15.03
C GLU A 94 4.52 -15.71 -14.37
N PRO A 95 3.57 -15.07 -15.08
CA PRO A 95 2.29 -14.73 -14.50
C PRO A 95 1.69 -15.97 -13.83
N LEU A 96 1.34 -15.86 -12.54
CA LEU A 96 0.63 -16.94 -11.87
C LEU A 96 -0.57 -17.33 -12.74
N PRO A 97 -0.73 -18.62 -13.08
CA PRO A 97 -1.84 -19.04 -13.92
C PRO A 97 -3.13 -18.52 -13.29
N ARG A 98 -3.87 -17.70 -14.05
CA ARG A 98 -5.13 -17.08 -13.62
C ARG A 98 -6.26 -18.11 -13.67
N THR A 99 -6.09 -19.21 -12.97
CA THR A 99 -7.15 -20.20 -12.75
C THR A 99 -7.42 -20.27 -11.26
N SER A 100 -8.71 -20.40 -10.88
CA SER A 100 -9.14 -20.43 -9.48
C SER A 100 -8.71 -21.68 -8.72
N ALA A 101 -8.03 -22.63 -9.38
CA ALA A 101 -7.50 -23.85 -8.78
C ALA A 101 -6.39 -24.43 -9.67
N TYR A 102 -5.14 -24.01 -9.42
CA TYR A 102 -3.97 -24.74 -9.92
C TYR A 102 -3.16 -25.32 -8.76
N PRO A 103 -2.82 -26.63 -8.79
CA PRO A 103 -3.33 -27.63 -9.71
C PRO A 103 -4.85 -27.83 -9.50
N SER A 104 -5.55 -28.41 -10.48
CA SER A 104 -6.99 -28.64 -10.37
C SER A 104 -7.32 -29.46 -9.11
N CYS A 105 -8.36 -29.05 -8.38
CA CYS A 105 -8.72 -29.69 -7.12
C CYS A 105 -9.12 -31.16 -7.36
N ALA A 106 -8.32 -32.08 -6.84
CA ALA A 106 -8.52 -33.52 -7.00
C ALA A 106 -9.28 -34.17 -5.83
N CYS A 107 -9.92 -33.39 -4.94
CA CYS A 107 -10.60 -33.93 -3.76
C CYS A 107 -11.92 -34.66 -4.13
N PRO A 108 -12.41 -35.58 -3.28
CA PRO A 108 -13.65 -36.32 -3.54
C PRO A 108 -14.86 -35.43 -3.82
N ARG A 109 -14.89 -34.23 -3.23
CA ARG A 109 -15.98 -33.26 -3.37
C ARG A 109 -15.97 -32.51 -4.72
N CYS A 110 -14.79 -32.34 -5.33
CA CYS A 110 -14.64 -31.71 -6.65
C CYS A 110 -14.68 -32.74 -7.80
N ARG A 111 -14.34 -34.02 -7.53
CA ARG A 111 -14.44 -35.10 -8.53
C ARG A 111 -15.87 -35.52 -8.88
N THR A 112 -16.84 -35.27 -8.00
CA THR A 112 -18.23 -35.73 -8.14
C THR A 112 -19.17 -34.76 -8.87
N ARG A 113 -18.71 -33.53 -9.17
CA ARG A 113 -19.47 -32.53 -9.94
C ARG A 113 -18.96 -32.45 -11.39
N ARG A 114 -19.03 -33.56 -12.13
CA ARG A 114 -18.74 -33.61 -13.56
C ARG A 114 -20.01 -33.57 -14.38
#